data_AF-A0A968Q1R0-F1
#
_entry.id   AF-A0A968Q1R0-F1
#
_cell.length_a   1.000
_cell.length_b   1.000
_cell.length_c   1.000
_cell.angle_alpha   90.00
_cell.angle_beta   90.00
_cell.angle_gamma   90.00
#
_symmetry.space_group_name_H-M   'P 1'
#
loop_
_entity.id
_entity.type
_entity.pdbx_description
1 polymer ?
#
loop_
_entity_poly.entity_id
_entity_poly.type
_entity_poly.pdbx_seq_one_letter_code
_entity_poly.pdbx_strand_id
1 'polypeptide(L)'
;MTYTLNAPATISTGLAAPVSTAIASFKGLSTDEQLGLLWVLYENMGRSITPAAPGAARLQFAEGLLAQVKALPQQDQLQFMRDLVNKTSTALTRAYGVLSNNTKLAFWYQLAEEMRTGTVIPVPSFYKLGDAGQRVFGQISRLEFNQQITVMRQVVVAMGVDPLA
;
A
#
# COMPACT_ATOMS: atom_id res chain seq x y z
N MET A 1 29.56 2.12 40.18
CA MET A 1 28.99 2.48 38.86
C MET A 1 27.88 1.49 38.56
N THR A 2 26.64 1.94 38.60
CA THR A 2 25.46 1.12 38.29
C THR A 2 24.54 1.98 37.46
N TYR A 3 24.48 1.71 36.16
CA TYR A 3 23.52 2.33 35.26
C TYR A 3 22.29 1.43 35.21
N THR A 4 21.24 1.80 35.94
CA THR A 4 19.89 1.28 35.73
C THR A 4 19.18 2.17 34.72
N LEU A 5 19.03 1.69 33.49
CA LEU A 5 18.07 2.22 32.53
C LEU A 5 16.79 1.41 32.66
N ASN A 6 15.85 1.89 33.48
CA ASN A 6 14.47 1.41 33.43
C ASN A 6 13.52 2.60 33.60
N ALA A 7 13.36 3.35 32.51
CA ALA A 7 12.16 4.13 32.29
C ALA A 7 11.33 3.36 31.25
N PRO A 8 10.07 2.96 31.53
CA PRO A 8 9.19 2.52 30.46
C PRO A 8 9.02 3.70 29.51
N ALA A 9 9.25 3.46 28.21
CA ALA A 9 9.03 4.45 27.17
C ALA A 9 7.53 4.78 27.11
N THR A 10 7.10 5.81 27.82
CA THR A 10 5.76 6.39 27.70
C THR A 10 5.71 7.27 26.45
N ILE A 11 5.99 6.71 25.28
CA ILE A 11 5.97 7.44 24.01
C ILE A 11 5.09 6.66 23.04
N SER A 12 3.92 7.21 22.70
CA SER A 12 3.05 6.88 21.53
C SER A 12 1.74 6.11 21.74
N THR A 13 1.19 5.95 22.95
CA THR A 13 -0.13 5.30 23.12
C THR A 13 -1.29 6.06 22.45
N GLY A 14 -1.21 7.40 22.32
CA GLY A 14 -2.23 8.22 21.66
C GLY A 14 -2.14 8.29 20.12
N LEU A 15 -0.94 8.23 19.55
CA LEU A 15 -0.72 8.29 18.08
C LEU A 15 -0.91 6.93 17.39
N ALA A 16 -0.67 5.82 18.12
CA ALA A 16 -0.75 4.48 17.55
C ALA A 16 -2.19 3.99 17.36
N ALA A 17 -3.13 4.38 18.22
CA ALA A 17 -4.50 3.87 18.19
C ALA A 17 -5.31 4.31 16.95
N PRO A 18 -5.29 5.59 16.52
CA PRO A 18 -6.01 6.01 15.31
C PRO A 18 -5.48 5.34 14.04
N VAL A 19 -4.16 5.21 13.93
CA VAL A 19 -3.47 4.56 12.81
C VAL A 19 -3.81 3.07 12.75
N SER A 20 -3.68 2.35 13.87
CA SER A 20 -3.98 0.91 13.92
C SER A 20 -5.46 0.64 13.63
N THR A 21 -6.37 1.48 14.13
CA THR A 21 -7.80 1.39 13.84
C THR A 21 -8.07 1.60 12.36
N ALA A 22 -7.45 2.60 11.73
CA ALA A 22 -7.61 2.84 10.30
C ALA A 22 -7.12 1.66 9.44
N ILE A 23 -6.00 1.04 9.82
CA ILE A 23 -5.47 -0.15 9.16
C ILE A 23 -6.42 -1.35 9.33
N ALA A 24 -6.98 -1.54 10.53
CA ALA A 24 -7.94 -2.60 10.78
C ALA A 24 -9.22 -2.40 9.94
N SER A 25 -9.76 -1.17 9.92
CA SER A 25 -10.90 -0.81 9.07
C SER A 25 -10.62 -1.06 7.59
N PHE A 26 -9.43 -0.67 7.11
CA PHE A 26 -8.99 -0.91 5.73
C PHE A 26 -8.97 -2.41 5.41
N LYS A 27 -8.36 -3.24 6.27
CA LYS A 27 -8.28 -4.70 6.08
C LYS A 27 -9.65 -5.39 6.11
N GLY A 28 -10.65 -4.78 6.75
CA GLY A 28 -12.02 -5.29 6.78
C GLY A 28 -12.81 -5.03 5.49
N LEU A 29 -12.29 -4.24 4.55
CA LEU A 29 -12.91 -4.03 3.25
C LEU A 29 -12.74 -5.27 2.34
N SER A 30 -13.62 -5.43 1.36
CA SER A 30 -13.42 -6.42 0.31
C SER A 30 -12.16 -6.12 -0.49
N THR A 31 -11.59 -7.12 -1.17
CA THR A 31 -10.37 -6.98 -1.97
C THR A 31 -10.45 -5.81 -2.96
N ASP A 32 -11.57 -5.70 -3.67
CA ASP A 32 -11.77 -4.63 -4.67
C ASP A 32 -11.96 -3.26 -4.02
N GLU A 33 -12.62 -3.18 -2.85
CA GLU A 33 -12.72 -1.93 -2.08
C GLU A 33 -11.36 -1.50 -1.50
N GLN A 34 -10.49 -2.45 -1.12
CA GLN A 34 -9.12 -2.13 -0.69
C GLN A 34 -8.30 -1.53 -1.85
N LEU A 35 -8.35 -2.14 -3.03
CA LEU A 35 -7.67 -1.63 -4.22
C LEU A 35 -8.23 -0.28 -4.67
N GLY A 36 -9.56 -0.15 -4.69
CA GLY A 36 -10.23 1.11 -5.02
C GLY A 36 -9.90 2.22 -4.01
N LEU A 37 -9.82 1.90 -2.72
CA LEU A 37 -9.45 2.87 -1.70
C LEU A 37 -7.98 3.30 -1.82
N LEU A 38 -7.07 2.38 -2.14
CA LEU A 38 -5.67 2.74 -2.45
C LEU A 38 -5.58 3.70 -3.63
N TRP A 39 -6.35 3.45 -4.70
CA TRP A 39 -6.42 4.35 -5.84
C TRP A 39 -6.95 5.74 -5.45
N VAL A 40 -8.06 5.82 -4.71
CA VAL A 40 -8.64 7.10 -4.28
C VAL A 40 -7.68 7.86 -3.35
N LEU A 41 -7.00 7.17 -2.42
CA LEU A 41 -5.97 7.79 -1.57
C LEU A 41 -4.80 8.30 -2.41
N TYR A 42 -4.37 7.56 -3.43
CA TYR A 42 -3.34 8.00 -4.36
C TYR A 42 -3.75 9.26 -5.14
N GLU A 43 -4.96 9.31 -5.69
CA GLU A 43 -5.44 10.49 -6.44
C GLU A 43 -5.57 11.73 -5.56
N ASN A 44 -6.04 11.56 -4.32
CA ASN A 44 -6.31 12.69 -3.42
C ASN A 44 -5.10 13.11 -2.59
N MET A 45 -4.16 12.20 -2.31
CA MET A 45 -3.12 12.39 -1.29
C MET A 45 -1.72 11.94 -1.77
N GLY A 46 -1.67 11.04 -2.76
CA GLY A 46 -0.45 10.35 -3.18
C GLY A 46 0.66 11.27 -3.68
N ARG A 47 0.31 12.36 -4.38
CA ARG A 47 1.27 13.35 -4.93
C ARG A 47 1.94 14.22 -3.86
N SER A 48 1.27 14.45 -2.74
CA SER A 48 1.83 15.22 -1.61
C SER A 48 2.77 14.38 -0.75
N ILE A 49 2.62 13.05 -0.81
CA ILE A 49 3.32 12.07 0.02
C ILE A 49 4.62 11.57 -0.64
N THR A 50 4.75 11.80 -1.94
CA THR A 50 5.86 11.31 -2.77
C THR A 50 7.23 11.99 -2.62
N PRO A 51 7.44 13.19 -2.01
CA PRO A 51 8.77 13.79 -2.02
C PRO A 51 9.84 13.04 -1.20
N ALA A 52 9.48 12.00 -0.43
CA ALA A 52 10.37 11.37 0.54
C ALA A 52 11.11 10.10 0.08
N ALA A 53 11.03 9.69 -1.19
CA ALA A 53 11.77 8.52 -1.69
C ALA A 53 12.79 8.91 -2.79
N PRO A 54 14.04 8.42 -2.72
CA PRO A 54 14.90 8.27 -3.89
C PRO A 54 14.30 7.19 -4.81
N GLY A 55 13.18 7.54 -5.48
CA GLY A 55 12.27 6.60 -6.13
C GLY A 55 12.94 5.79 -7.23
N ALA A 56 13.79 6.42 -8.05
CA ALA A 56 14.47 5.76 -9.16
C ALA A 56 15.45 4.66 -8.70
N ALA A 57 16.31 4.95 -7.71
CA ALA A 57 17.30 3.99 -7.23
C ALA A 57 16.67 2.79 -6.48
N ARG A 58 15.44 2.93 -5.98
CA ARG A 58 14.71 1.81 -5.35
C ARG A 58 13.90 1.02 -6.36
N LEU A 59 13.39 1.66 -7.40
CA LEU A 59 12.64 1.02 -8.46
C LEU A 59 13.46 -0.02 -9.21
N GLN A 60 14.77 0.14 -9.34
CA GLN A 60 15.65 -0.87 -9.95
C GLN A 60 15.48 -2.28 -9.35
N PHE A 61 15.15 -2.37 -8.06
CA PHE A 61 14.93 -3.65 -7.36
C PHE A 61 13.53 -4.25 -7.61
N ALA A 62 12.61 -3.47 -8.18
CA ALA A 62 11.26 -3.87 -8.52
C ALA A 62 10.99 -3.89 -10.04
N GLU A 63 11.92 -3.38 -10.86
CA GLU A 63 11.78 -3.25 -12.32
C GLU A 63 11.42 -4.57 -12.99
N GLY A 64 12.09 -5.66 -12.63
CA GLY A 64 11.79 -6.98 -13.20
C GLY A 64 10.38 -7.48 -12.89
N LEU A 65 9.88 -7.22 -11.68
CA LEU A 65 8.50 -7.56 -11.31
C LEU A 65 7.50 -6.66 -12.03
N LEU A 66 7.77 -5.35 -12.07
CA LEU A 66 6.91 -4.38 -12.73
C LEU A 66 6.80 -4.67 -14.23
N ALA A 67 7.91 -5.00 -14.89
CA ALA A 67 7.93 -5.37 -16.30
C ALA A 67 7.07 -6.61 -16.58
N GLN A 68 7.16 -7.63 -15.72
CA GLN A 68 6.31 -8.82 -15.81
C GLN A 68 4.83 -8.46 -15.66
N VAL A 69 4.47 -7.65 -14.67
CA VAL A 69 3.08 -7.21 -14.47
C VAL A 69 2.57 -6.42 -15.67
N LYS A 70 3.36 -5.50 -16.23
CA LYS A 70 3.00 -4.71 -17.42
C LYS A 70 2.78 -5.60 -18.66
N ALA A 71 3.48 -6.72 -18.76
CA ALA A 71 3.34 -7.65 -19.88
C ALA A 71 2.11 -8.56 -19.77
N LEU A 72 1.45 -8.62 -18.61
CA LEU A 72 0.21 -9.40 -18.43
C LEU A 72 -0.96 -8.77 -19.18
N PRO A 73 -1.94 -9.58 -19.64
CA PRO A 73 -3.26 -9.07 -20.03
C PRO A 73 -3.89 -8.25 -18.89
N GLN A 74 -4.69 -7.23 -19.22
CA GLN A 74 -5.27 -6.33 -18.21
C GLN A 74 -6.06 -7.03 -17.10
N GLN A 75 -6.78 -8.11 -17.43
CA GLN A 75 -7.50 -8.91 -16.43
C GLN A 75 -6.54 -9.60 -15.45
N ASP A 76 -5.40 -10.08 -15.94
CA ASP A 76 -4.36 -10.72 -15.12
C ASP A 76 -3.57 -9.70 -14.30
N GLN A 77 -3.43 -8.47 -14.78
CA GLN A 77 -2.88 -7.35 -13.99
C GLN A 77 -3.77 -7.06 -12.76
N LEU A 78 -5.09 -7.01 -12.97
CA LEU A 78 -6.05 -6.87 -11.87
C LEU A 78 -6.02 -8.08 -10.93
N GLN A 79 -5.94 -9.29 -11.48
CA GLN A 79 -5.84 -10.50 -10.68
C GLN A 79 -4.57 -10.51 -9.83
N PHE A 80 -3.43 -10.08 -10.38
CA PHE A 80 -2.20 -9.91 -9.61
C PHE A 80 -2.37 -8.94 -8.43
N MET A 81 -3.02 -7.79 -8.65
CA MET A 81 -3.30 -6.83 -7.58
C MET A 81 -4.23 -7.43 -6.51
N ARG A 82 -5.25 -8.18 -6.91
CA ARG A 82 -6.15 -8.90 -5.99
C ARG A 82 -5.40 -9.98 -5.20
N ASP A 83 -4.51 -10.71 -5.85
CA ASP A 83 -3.70 -11.76 -5.23
C ASP A 83 -2.71 -11.19 -4.21
N LEU A 84 -2.16 -9.99 -4.44
CA LEU A 84 -1.36 -9.27 -3.44
C LEU A 84 -2.18 -8.98 -2.18
N VAL A 85 -3.39 -8.46 -2.33
CA VAL A 85 -4.28 -8.14 -1.20
C VAL A 85 -4.68 -9.42 -0.45
N ASN A 86 -5.07 -10.45 -1.19
CA ASN A 86 -5.53 -11.72 -0.64
C ASN A 86 -4.41 -12.64 -0.15
N LYS A 87 -3.14 -12.25 -0.35
CA LYS A 87 -1.96 -13.06 -0.05
C LYS A 87 -2.01 -14.44 -0.72
N THR A 88 -2.55 -14.49 -1.93
CA THR A 88 -2.53 -15.70 -2.75
C THR A 88 -1.09 -16.02 -3.15
N SER A 89 -0.64 -17.25 -2.91
CA SER A 89 0.74 -17.65 -3.21
C SER A 89 0.92 -17.94 -4.71
N THR A 90 1.51 -17.00 -5.42
CA THR A 90 1.91 -17.11 -6.84
C THR A 90 3.38 -16.74 -6.99
N ALA A 91 3.97 -17.00 -8.16
CA ALA A 91 5.35 -16.58 -8.42
C ALA A 91 5.52 -15.05 -8.26
N LEU A 92 4.56 -14.27 -8.77
CA LEU A 92 4.60 -12.81 -8.74
C LEU A 92 4.37 -12.24 -7.33
N THR A 93 3.43 -12.80 -6.55
CA THR A 93 3.18 -12.31 -5.18
C THR A 93 4.29 -12.68 -4.20
N ARG A 94 5.01 -13.79 -4.44
CA ARG A 94 6.25 -14.13 -3.70
C ARG A 94 7.40 -13.22 -4.10
N ALA A 95 7.58 -12.93 -5.39
CA ALA A 95 8.57 -11.95 -5.86
C ALA A 95 8.33 -10.56 -5.22
N TYR A 96 7.06 -10.14 -5.11
CA TYR A 96 6.69 -8.95 -4.36
C TYR A 96 7.04 -9.07 -2.86
N GLY A 97 6.81 -10.23 -2.25
CA GLY A 97 7.07 -10.49 -0.84
C GLY A 97 8.51 -10.21 -0.41
N VAL A 98 9.49 -10.55 -1.26
CA VAL A 98 10.94 -10.37 -1.03
C VAL A 98 11.38 -8.90 -1.07
N LEU A 99 10.56 -8.00 -1.64
CA LEU A 99 10.91 -6.58 -1.74
C LEU A 99 10.96 -5.94 -0.35
N SER A 100 11.95 -5.08 -0.13
CA SER A 100 12.02 -4.26 1.08
C SER A 100 10.76 -3.38 1.23
N ASN A 101 10.42 -2.98 2.46
CA ASN A 101 9.26 -2.11 2.72
C ASN A 101 9.25 -0.83 1.87
N ASN A 102 10.43 -0.25 1.65
CA ASN A 102 10.59 0.95 0.83
C ASN A 102 10.48 0.66 -0.68
N THR A 103 10.90 -0.52 -1.12
CA THR A 103 10.76 -0.97 -2.51
C THR A 103 9.31 -1.31 -2.83
N LYS A 104 8.56 -1.92 -1.90
CA LYS A 104 7.11 -2.15 -2.01
C LYS A 104 6.34 -0.85 -2.22
N LEU A 105 6.70 0.21 -1.50
CA LEU A 105 6.12 1.54 -1.69
C LEU A 105 6.39 2.11 -3.08
N ALA A 106 7.66 2.03 -3.52
CA ALA A 106 8.05 2.50 -4.84
C ALA A 106 7.32 1.73 -5.95
N PHE A 107 7.17 0.41 -5.80
CA PHE A 107 6.42 -0.43 -6.71
C PHE A 107 4.96 0.01 -6.86
N TRP A 108 4.23 0.20 -5.76
CA TRP A 108 2.83 0.64 -5.81
C TRP A 108 2.66 2.04 -6.38
N TYR A 109 3.58 2.96 -6.08
CA TYR A 109 3.59 4.28 -6.69
C TYR A 109 3.75 4.21 -8.21
N GLN A 110 4.75 3.46 -8.69
CA GLN A 110 4.95 3.30 -10.13
C GLN A 110 3.79 2.55 -10.79
N LEU A 111 3.23 1.54 -10.13
CA LEU A 111 2.04 0.84 -10.62
C LEU A 111 0.87 1.82 -10.81
N ALA A 112 0.64 2.73 -9.86
CA ALA A 112 -0.40 3.76 -9.97
C ALA A 112 -0.14 4.79 -11.09
N GLU A 113 1.11 5.18 -11.32
CA GLU A 113 1.45 6.02 -12.47
C GLU A 113 1.23 5.28 -13.81
N GLU A 114 1.54 3.99 -13.88
CA GLU A 114 1.29 3.17 -15.08
C GLU A 114 -0.21 2.91 -15.30
N MET A 115 -1.01 2.84 -14.23
CA MET A 115 -2.49 2.83 -14.31
C MET A 115 -3.01 4.15 -14.87
N ARG A 116 -2.41 5.29 -14.47
CA ARG A 116 -2.78 6.61 -14.97
C ARG A 116 -2.43 6.79 -16.46
N THR A 117 -1.31 6.23 -16.93
CA THR A 117 -0.94 6.28 -18.35
C THR A 117 -1.62 5.20 -19.19
N GLY A 118 -2.32 4.25 -18.55
CA GLY A 118 -3.05 3.17 -19.21
C GLY A 118 -2.21 1.96 -19.61
N THR A 119 -0.93 1.90 -19.21
CA THR A 119 -0.07 0.73 -19.44
C THR A 119 -0.48 -0.45 -18.55
N VAL A 120 -0.92 -0.14 -17.33
CA VAL A 120 -1.56 -1.08 -16.42
C VAL A 120 -3.06 -0.77 -16.38
N ILE A 121 -3.90 -1.77 -16.16
CA ILE A 121 -5.35 -1.65 -16.13
C ILE A 121 -5.78 -0.46 -15.23
N PRO A 122 -6.42 0.57 -15.80
CA PRO A 122 -6.85 1.72 -15.04
C PRO A 122 -8.04 1.36 -14.15
N VAL A 123 -8.23 2.12 -13.06
CA VAL A 123 -9.52 2.11 -12.37
C VAL A 123 -10.57 2.75 -13.30
N PRO A 124 -11.71 2.08 -13.57
CA PRO A 124 -12.72 2.63 -14.46
C PRO A 124 -13.25 3.97 -13.96
N SER A 125 -13.50 4.92 -14.86
CA SER A 125 -13.98 6.27 -14.49
C SER A 125 -15.35 6.29 -13.79
N PHE A 126 -16.12 5.21 -13.93
CA PHE A 126 -17.41 5.03 -13.26
C PHE A 126 -17.28 4.37 -11.87
N TYR A 127 -16.09 3.88 -11.50
CA TYR A 127 -15.87 3.27 -10.20
C TYR A 127 -16.07 4.31 -9.09
N LYS A 128 -16.77 3.91 -8.04
CA LYS A 128 -16.95 4.70 -6.82
C LYS A 128 -16.78 3.78 -5.64
N LEU A 129 -16.14 4.28 -4.59
CA LEU A 129 -16.10 3.58 -3.31
C LEU A 129 -17.52 3.34 -2.82
N GLY A 130 -17.78 2.12 -2.34
CA GLY A 130 -18.98 1.82 -1.59
C GLY A 130 -19.01 2.53 -0.23
N ASP A 131 -20.12 2.43 0.49
CA ASP A 131 -20.30 3.11 1.77
C ASP A 131 -19.21 2.73 2.79
N ALA A 132 -18.75 1.47 2.76
CA ALA A 132 -17.67 1.01 3.61
C ALA A 132 -16.35 1.70 3.26
N GLY A 133 -15.92 1.68 2.01
CA GLY A 133 -14.72 2.36 1.54
C GLY A 133 -14.76 3.87 1.79
N GLN A 134 -15.90 4.53 1.59
CA GLN A 134 -16.07 5.95 1.90
C GLN A 134 -15.90 6.26 3.39
N ARG A 135 -16.44 5.42 4.28
CA ARG A 135 -16.22 5.56 5.73
C ARG A 135 -14.74 5.43 6.09
N VAL A 136 -14.06 4.43 5.54
CA VAL A 136 -12.62 4.22 5.79
C VAL A 136 -11.78 5.35 5.21
N PHE A 137 -12.10 5.82 4.00
CA PHE A 137 -11.49 7.01 3.42
C PHE A 137 -11.62 8.21 4.37
N GLY A 138 -12.85 8.53 4.80
CA GLY A 138 -13.10 9.63 5.74
C GLY A 138 -12.38 9.46 7.08
N GLN A 139 -12.20 8.23 7.56
CA GLN A 139 -11.40 7.94 8.75
C GLN A 139 -9.92 8.28 8.50
N ILE A 140 -9.34 7.85 7.38
CA ILE A 140 -7.94 8.10 7.02
C ILE A 140 -7.70 9.59 6.79
N SER A 141 -8.57 10.28 6.04
CA SER A 141 -8.41 11.71 5.72
C SER A 141 -8.44 12.63 6.94
N ARG A 142 -8.99 12.18 8.08
CA ARG A 142 -8.98 12.93 9.35
C ARG A 142 -7.72 12.74 10.18
N LEU A 143 -6.88 11.77 9.84
CA LEU A 143 -5.59 11.57 10.49
C LEU A 143 -4.64 12.71 10.13
N GLU A 144 -3.61 12.93 10.96
CA GLU A 144 -2.52 13.82 10.59
C GLU A 144 -1.77 13.29 9.36
N PHE A 145 -1.16 14.18 8.58
CA PHE A 145 -0.48 13.81 7.34
C PHE A 145 0.52 12.66 7.51
N ASN A 146 1.37 12.71 8.55
CA ASN A 146 2.32 11.63 8.83
C ASN A 146 1.63 10.30 9.16
N GLN A 147 0.49 10.33 9.85
CA GLN A 147 -0.30 9.15 10.17
C GLN A 147 -0.94 8.55 8.92
N GLN A 148 -1.43 9.38 7.99
CA GLN A 148 -1.94 8.94 6.69
C GLN A 148 -0.86 8.18 5.90
N ILE A 149 0.36 8.73 5.86
CA ILE A 149 1.54 8.07 5.26
C ILE A 149 1.80 6.73 5.94
N THR A 150 1.76 6.68 7.27
CA THR A 150 1.96 5.44 8.03
C THR A 150 0.92 4.39 7.68
N VAL A 151 -0.36 4.76 7.58
CA VAL A 151 -1.44 3.82 7.19
C VAL A 151 -1.15 3.22 5.81
N MET A 152 -0.93 4.05 4.79
CA MET A 152 -0.68 3.54 3.43
C MET A 152 0.58 2.67 3.37
N ARG A 153 1.65 3.09 4.04
CA ARG A 153 2.89 2.31 4.13
C ARG A 153 2.64 0.94 4.73
N GLN A 154 1.95 0.87 5.86
CA GLN A 154 1.71 -0.40 6.56
C GLN A 154 0.75 -1.31 5.79
N VAL A 155 -0.24 -0.73 5.11
CA VAL A 155 -1.18 -1.47 4.24
C VAL A 155 -0.43 -2.17 3.12
N VAL A 156 0.37 -1.47 2.32
CA VAL A 156 1.06 -2.11 1.18
C VAL A 156 2.16 -3.06 1.62
N VAL A 157 2.88 -2.74 2.70
CA VAL A 157 3.92 -3.63 3.26
C VAL A 157 3.34 -4.97 3.68
N ALA A 158 2.10 -4.96 4.19
CA ALA A 158 1.42 -6.16 4.66
C ALA A 158 0.83 -7.03 3.54
N MET A 159 0.86 -6.59 2.27
CA MET A 159 0.38 -7.34 1.11
C MET A 159 1.44 -8.32 0.57
N GLY A 160 0.98 -9.25 -0.27
CA GLY A 160 1.78 -10.32 -0.87
C GLY A 160 2.05 -11.47 0.09
N VAL A 161 2.93 -12.37 -0.34
CA VAL A 161 3.33 -13.55 0.42
C VAL A 161 4.82 -13.45 0.68
N ASP A 162 5.22 -13.37 1.95
CA ASP A 162 6.62 -13.50 2.32
C ASP A 162 7.02 -14.98 2.14
N PRO A 163 7.91 -15.32 1.20
CA PRO A 163 8.32 -16.70 0.99
C PRO A 163 9.23 -17.24 2.10
N LEU A 164 9.64 -16.40 3.05
CA LEU A 164 10.55 -16.75 4.15
C LEU A 164 9.88 -16.76 5.54
N ALA A 165 8.57 -16.43 5.61
CA ALA A 165 7.80 -16.34 6.85
C ALA A 165 7.20 -17.67 7.32
#